data_AF-A0A919P7J5-F1
#
_entry.id   AF-A0A919P7J5-F1
#
_cell.length_a   1.000
_cell.length_b   1.000
_cell.length_c   1.000
_cell.angle_alpha   90.00
_cell.angle_beta   90.00
_cell.angle_gamma   90.00
#
_symmetry.space_group_name_H-M   'P 1'
#
loop_
_entity.id
_entity.type
_entity.pdbx_description
1 polymer ?
#
loop_
_entity_poly.entity_id
_entity_poly.type
_entity_poly.pdbx_seq_one_letter_code
_entity_poly.pdbx_strand_id
1 'polypeptide(L)'
;MLTCVLIGFLALAAVVTIRWVLTRVDALGRVAPFPRISVGLCLAIVLGCAVPLVVHARLEHRLERAASTVAGEPVRVHCQTVGEAFVDVGSELGYVRWGEDGVPERSTLIKSHVCGDLRAWLGSSKAHPTLDQVVAVHVLTHEVMHMTGTTDEALAECAAMGRDAETAIALGASQDEAAALAQRYRTEVYPRMPDDYRGAC
;
A
#
# COMPACT_ATOMS: atom_id res chain seq x y z
N MET A 1 8.00 12.76 4.96
CA MET A 1 7.89 14.20 4.60
C MET A 1 6.49 14.77 4.89
N LEU A 2 5.40 14.17 4.37
CA LEU A 2 4.02 14.66 4.58
C LEU A 2 3.60 14.80 6.06
N THR A 3 4.01 13.86 6.92
CA THR A 3 3.71 13.91 8.36
C THR A 3 4.31 15.15 9.03
N CYS A 4 5.54 15.52 8.68
CA CYS A 4 6.21 16.72 9.20
C CYS A 4 5.49 17.99 8.73
N VAL A 5 5.07 18.03 7.47
CA VAL A 5 4.29 19.16 6.92
C VAL A 5 2.96 19.30 7.67
N LEU A 6 2.24 18.19 7.86
CA LEU A 6 0.99 18.16 8.62
C LEU A 6 1.17 18.72 10.05
N ILE A 7 2.18 18.24 10.77
CA ILE A 7 2.48 18.69 12.14
C ILE A 7 2.83 20.18 12.15
N GLY A 8 3.65 20.63 11.20
CA GLY A 8 4.06 22.03 11.08
C GLY A 8 2.88 22.98 10.85
N PHE A 9 1.96 22.63 9.95
CA PHE A 9 0.78 23.47 9.67
C PHE A 9 -0.28 23.44 10.78
N LEU A 10 -0.42 22.32 11.51
CA LEU A 10 -1.22 22.28 12.73
C LEU A 10 -0.65 23.21 13.81
N ALA A 11 0.67 23.15 14.03
CA ALA A 11 1.34 24.04 14.98
C ALA A 11 1.18 25.51 14.59
N LEU A 12 1.32 25.84 13.30
CA LEU A 12 1.12 27.20 12.80
C LEU A 12 -0.32 27.70 13.01
N ALA A 13 -1.33 26.87 12.70
CA ALA A 13 -2.73 27.21 12.95
C ALA A 13 -3.00 27.47 14.44
N ALA A 14 -2.42 26.65 15.32
CA ALA A 14 -2.51 26.83 16.76
C ALA A 14 -1.85 28.14 17.21
N VAL A 15 -0.63 28.44 16.74
CA VAL A 15 0.08 29.69 17.06
C VAL A 15 -0.70 30.92 16.60
N VAL A 16 -1.23 30.91 15.37
CA VAL A 16 -2.05 32.02 14.83
C VAL A 16 -3.31 32.22 15.68
N THR A 17 -3.96 31.13 16.07
CA THR A 17 -5.17 31.16 16.90
C THR A 17 -4.87 31.67 18.31
N ILE A 18 -3.83 31.15 18.96
CA ILE A 18 -3.40 31.58 20.31
C ILE A 18 -3.03 33.05 20.29
N ARG A 19 -2.23 33.48 19.31
CA ARG A 19 -1.85 34.88 19.15
C ARG A 19 -3.09 35.76 19.00
N TRP A 20 -4.04 35.38 18.16
CA TRP A 20 -5.29 36.14 18.01
C TRP A 20 -6.05 36.21 19.34
N VAL A 21 -6.22 35.10 20.06
CA VAL A 21 -6.91 35.09 21.37
C VAL A 21 -6.27 36.08 22.35
N LEU A 22 -4.94 36.12 22.41
CA LEU A 22 -4.18 36.99 23.32
C LEU A 22 -4.23 38.48 22.90
N THR A 23 -4.34 38.77 21.61
CA THR A 23 -4.32 40.15 21.07
C THR A 23 -5.66 40.57 20.44
N ARG A 24 -6.77 39.92 20.80
CA ARG A 24 -8.07 40.13 20.13
C ARG A 24 -8.70 41.48 20.47
N VAL A 25 -8.34 42.10 21.58
CA VAL A 25 -8.87 43.41 22.00
C VAL A 25 -7.75 44.43 21.87
N ASP A 26 -7.99 45.51 21.12
CA ASP A 26 -7.03 46.60 20.99
C ASP A 26 -7.05 47.53 22.22
N ALA A 27 -6.13 48.48 22.28
CA ALA A 27 -6.04 49.46 23.37
C ALA A 27 -7.30 50.35 23.51
N LEU A 28 -8.20 50.34 22.51
CA LEU A 28 -9.46 51.07 22.50
C LEU A 28 -10.68 50.18 22.78
N GLY A 29 -10.47 48.90 23.12
CA GLY A 29 -11.54 47.95 23.45
C GLY A 29 -12.22 47.30 22.24
N ARG A 30 -11.73 47.50 21.01
CA ARG A 30 -12.32 46.93 19.79
C ARG A 30 -11.86 45.49 19.58
N VAL A 31 -12.79 44.62 19.18
CA VAL A 31 -12.49 43.22 18.89
C VAL A 31 -11.99 43.06 17.46
N ALA A 32 -10.76 42.57 17.31
CA ALA A 32 -10.18 42.25 16.01
C ALA A 32 -10.84 40.99 15.41
N PRO A 33 -11.07 40.97 14.07
CA PRO A 33 -11.64 39.79 13.42
C PRO A 33 -10.70 38.59 13.49
N PHE A 34 -11.28 37.39 13.57
CA PHE A 34 -10.52 36.14 13.56
C PHE A 34 -9.78 35.96 12.21
N PRO A 35 -8.50 35.51 12.20
CA PRO A 35 -7.72 35.29 10.99
C PRO A 35 -8.17 34.04 10.20
N ARG A 36 -9.41 34.08 9.68
CA ARG A 36 -10.07 32.96 8.98
C ARG A 36 -9.26 32.43 7.80
N ILE A 37 -8.64 33.32 7.01
CA ILE A 37 -7.90 32.93 5.80
C ILE A 37 -6.66 32.13 6.17
N SER A 38 -5.83 32.62 7.09
CA SER A 38 -4.59 31.94 7.50
C SER A 38 -4.87 30.59 8.14
N VAL A 39 -5.83 30.53 9.06
CA VAL A 39 -6.23 29.27 9.71
C VAL A 39 -6.87 28.33 8.69
N GLY A 40 -7.76 28.83 7.83
CA GLY A 40 -8.38 28.05 6.77
C GLY A 40 -7.37 27.44 5.80
N LEU A 41 -6.35 28.20 5.38
CA LEU A 41 -5.28 27.71 4.50
C LEU A 41 -4.42 26.64 5.19
N CYS A 42 -4.06 26.85 6.46
CA CYS A 42 -3.33 25.84 7.23
C CYS A 42 -4.12 24.54 7.34
N LEU A 43 -5.42 24.63 7.65
CA LEU A 43 -6.29 23.46 7.74
C LEU A 43 -6.48 22.77 6.39
N ALA A 44 -6.58 23.51 5.28
CA ALA A 44 -6.65 22.95 3.94
C ALA A 44 -5.38 22.13 3.61
N ILE A 45 -4.19 22.64 3.95
CA ILE A 45 -2.92 21.93 3.76
C ILE A 45 -2.85 20.68 4.65
N VAL A 46 -3.27 20.78 5.91
CA VAL A 46 -3.36 19.65 6.83
C VAL A 46 -4.24 18.55 6.25
N LEU A 47 -5.44 18.89 5.77
CA LEU A 47 -6.34 17.93 5.12
C LEU A 47 -5.71 17.32 3.87
N GLY A 48 -5.07 18.14 3.03
CA GLY A 48 -4.35 17.69 1.84
C GLY A 48 -3.22 16.70 2.14
N CYS A 49 -2.58 16.79 3.31
CA CYS A 49 -1.56 15.84 3.75
C CYS A 49 -2.14 14.63 4.50
N ALA A 50 -3.19 14.82 5.30
CA ALA A 50 -3.76 13.78 6.14
C ALA A 50 -4.47 12.69 5.31
N VAL A 51 -5.25 13.10 4.30
CA VAL A 51 -6.02 12.16 3.45
C VAL A 51 -5.12 11.12 2.78
N PRO A 52 -4.06 11.46 2.03
CA PRO A 52 -3.22 10.46 1.39
C PRO A 52 -2.51 9.55 2.40
N LEU A 53 -2.05 10.08 3.53
CA LEU A 53 -1.43 9.27 4.60
C LEU A 53 -2.41 8.22 5.16
N VAL A 54 -3.64 8.64 5.45
CA VAL A 54 -4.68 7.74 5.99
C VAL A 54 -5.09 6.70 4.95
N VAL A 55 -5.25 7.10 3.68
CA VAL A 55 -5.60 6.16 2.59
C VAL A 55 -4.50 5.13 2.40
N HIS A 56 -3.24 5.55 2.42
CA HIS A 56 -2.08 4.67 2.29
C HIS A 56 -2.00 3.66 3.44
N ALA A 57 -2.06 4.12 4.69
CA ALA A 57 -2.04 3.23 5.86
C ALA A 57 -3.23 2.24 5.88
N ARG A 58 -4.41 2.67 5.41
CA ARG A 58 -5.57 1.78 5.28
C ARG A 58 -5.41 0.74 4.18
N LEU A 59 -4.72 1.08 3.09
CA LEU A 59 -4.39 0.15 2.03
C LEU A 59 -3.44 -0.92 2.56
N GLU A 60 -2.31 -0.52 3.12
CA GLU A 60 -1.33 -1.44 3.72
C GLU A 60 -1.99 -2.37 4.73
N HIS A 61 -2.75 -1.83 5.69
CA HIS A 61 -3.43 -2.65 6.69
C HIS A 61 -4.46 -3.65 6.10
N ARG A 62 -5.04 -3.36 4.93
CA ARG A 62 -5.89 -4.33 4.22
C ARG A 62 -5.06 -5.42 3.56
N LEU A 63 -3.97 -5.05 2.91
CA LEU A 63 -3.05 -6.00 2.27
C LEU A 63 -2.37 -6.90 3.32
N GLU A 64 -1.90 -6.33 4.43
CA GLU A 64 -1.32 -7.06 5.57
C GLU A 64 -2.25 -8.13 6.12
N ARG A 65 -3.54 -7.81 6.31
CA ARG A 65 -4.51 -8.79 6.81
C ARG A 65 -4.74 -9.93 5.83
N ALA A 66 -4.82 -9.62 4.53
CA ALA A 66 -4.96 -10.64 3.50
C ALA A 66 -3.70 -11.52 3.42
N ALA A 67 -2.53 -10.89 3.34
CA ALA A 67 -1.23 -11.54 3.32
C ALA A 67 -1.00 -12.42 4.55
N SER A 68 -1.35 -11.94 5.75
CA SER A 68 -1.22 -12.72 6.99
C SER A 68 -2.16 -13.94 7.03
N THR A 69 -3.31 -13.85 6.37
CA THR A 69 -4.24 -14.98 6.24
C THR A 69 -3.61 -16.08 5.39
N VAL A 70 -3.04 -15.71 4.25
CA VAL A 70 -2.40 -16.65 3.29
C VAL A 70 -1.08 -17.19 3.83
N ALA A 71 -0.30 -16.36 4.55
CA ALA A 71 0.94 -16.78 5.20
C ALA A 71 0.71 -17.72 6.39
N GLY A 72 -0.47 -17.65 7.02
CA GLY A 72 -0.77 -18.36 8.26
C GLY A 72 -0.13 -17.72 9.51
N GLU A 73 0.56 -16.59 9.37
CA GLU A 73 1.17 -15.83 10.46
C GLU A 73 1.15 -14.31 10.20
N PRO A 74 1.36 -13.46 11.23
CA PRO A 74 1.40 -12.01 11.03
C PRO A 74 2.58 -11.57 10.15
N VAL A 75 2.28 -10.91 9.04
CA VAL A 75 3.25 -10.30 8.12
C VAL A 75 2.91 -8.84 7.84
N ARG A 76 3.90 -8.08 7.38
CA ARG A 76 3.73 -6.66 7.01
C ARG A 76 3.86 -6.47 5.49
N VAL A 77 3.13 -5.51 4.96
CA VAL A 77 3.14 -5.16 3.54
C VAL A 77 3.34 -3.66 3.46
N HIS A 78 4.49 -3.26 2.93
CA HIS A 78 4.83 -1.86 2.71
C HIS A 78 4.58 -1.49 1.26
N CYS A 79 3.75 -0.47 1.03
CA CYS A 79 3.54 0.07 -0.29
C CYS A 79 4.57 1.18 -0.56
N GLN A 80 5.36 1.02 -1.61
CA GLN A 80 6.37 2.01 -1.97
C GLN A 80 5.74 3.39 -2.21
N THR A 81 6.30 4.40 -1.55
CA THR A 81 5.89 5.80 -1.71
C THR A 81 6.52 6.43 -2.96
N VAL A 82 5.95 7.53 -3.46
CA VAL A 82 6.48 8.25 -4.62
C VAL A 82 7.94 8.69 -4.42
N GLY A 83 8.31 9.07 -3.19
CA GLY A 83 9.68 9.47 -2.87
C GLY A 83 10.66 8.29 -2.93
N GLU A 84 10.23 7.10 -2.48
CA GLU A 84 11.02 5.87 -2.57
C GLU A 84 11.13 5.39 -4.02
N ALA A 85 10.04 5.46 -4.79
CA ALA A 85 10.03 5.09 -6.21
C ALA A 85 10.96 5.94 -7.08
N PHE A 86 11.22 7.20 -6.69
CA PHE A 86 12.14 8.08 -7.42
C PHE A 86 13.61 7.68 -7.29
N VAL A 87 13.98 6.96 -6.22
CA VAL A 87 15.36 6.52 -5.97
C VAL A 87 15.56 5.02 -6.22
N ASP A 88 14.49 4.30 -6.55
CA ASP A 88 14.50 2.88 -6.84
C ASP A 88 14.89 2.62 -8.30
N VAL A 89 15.83 1.69 -8.49
CA VAL A 89 16.36 1.28 -9.80
C VAL A 89 16.13 -0.21 -10.09
N GLY A 90 15.50 -0.94 -9.17
CA GLY A 90 15.24 -2.37 -9.33
C GLY A 90 14.14 -2.66 -10.36
N SER A 91 14.18 -3.85 -10.96
CA SER A 91 13.21 -4.30 -11.97
C SER A 91 12.10 -5.18 -11.40
N GLU A 92 12.28 -5.70 -10.20
CA GLU A 92 11.31 -6.53 -9.46
C GLU A 92 10.01 -5.76 -9.17
N LEU A 93 8.89 -6.45 -8.98
CA LEU A 93 7.57 -5.83 -8.73
C LEU A 93 7.25 -5.72 -7.23
N GLY A 94 7.93 -6.53 -6.44
CA GLY A 94 8.04 -6.48 -4.99
C GLY A 94 9.34 -7.18 -4.56
N TYR A 95 9.65 -7.12 -3.28
CA TYR A 95 10.71 -7.97 -2.71
C TYR A 95 10.56 -8.16 -1.20
N VAL A 96 11.06 -9.28 -0.72
CA VAL A 96 11.31 -9.58 0.69
C VAL A 96 12.80 -9.46 0.99
N ARG A 97 13.14 -8.78 2.07
CA ARG A 97 14.53 -8.70 2.55
C ARG A 97 14.91 -9.96 3.29
N TRP A 98 16.16 -10.38 3.18
CA TRP A 98 16.69 -11.56 3.86
C TRP A 98 17.75 -11.15 4.88
N GLY A 99 17.69 -11.74 6.06
CA GLY A 99 18.71 -11.58 7.10
C GLY A 99 20.03 -12.25 6.71
N GLU A 100 21.11 -11.89 7.41
CA GLU A 100 22.43 -12.51 7.22
C GLU A 100 22.45 -14.02 7.55
N ASP A 101 21.46 -14.48 8.30
CA ASP A 101 21.20 -15.87 8.68
C ASP A 101 20.37 -16.65 7.64
N GLY A 102 19.97 -16.00 6.53
CA GLY A 102 19.14 -16.60 5.49
C GLY A 102 17.66 -16.70 5.86
N VAL A 103 17.22 -16.05 6.94
CA VAL A 103 15.81 -15.98 7.35
C VAL A 103 15.14 -14.78 6.66
N PRO A 104 13.95 -14.94 6.05
CA PRO A 104 13.26 -13.80 5.42
C PRO A 104 12.72 -12.86 6.49
N GLU A 105 12.75 -11.56 6.21
CA GLU A 105 11.95 -10.60 6.97
C GLU A 105 10.47 -10.93 6.79
N ARG A 106 9.68 -10.80 7.85
CA ARG A 106 8.22 -10.90 7.80
C ARG A 106 7.57 -9.61 7.26
N SER A 107 8.20 -9.03 6.25
CA SER A 107 7.75 -7.85 5.55
C SER A 107 8.18 -7.87 4.09
N THR A 108 7.25 -7.53 3.21
CA THR A 108 7.52 -7.28 1.79
C THR A 108 7.34 -5.79 1.46
N LEU A 109 8.13 -5.30 0.50
CA LEU A 109 7.88 -4.04 -0.18
C LEU A 109 7.23 -4.32 -1.53
N ILE A 110 6.09 -3.69 -1.80
CA ILE A 110 5.38 -3.76 -3.08
C ILE A 110 5.52 -2.42 -3.80
N LYS A 111 5.89 -2.45 -5.09
CA LYS A 111 6.12 -1.20 -5.84
C LYS A 111 4.86 -0.36 -6.02
N SER A 112 5.08 0.94 -6.18
CA SER A 112 4.02 1.95 -6.13
C SER A 112 2.90 1.71 -7.16
N HIS A 113 3.24 1.25 -8.37
CA HIS A 113 2.26 0.93 -9.42
C HIS A 113 1.44 -0.32 -9.06
N VAL A 114 2.09 -1.39 -8.61
CA VAL A 114 1.43 -2.63 -8.14
C VAL A 114 0.49 -2.34 -6.97
N CYS A 115 0.91 -1.51 -6.00
CA CYS A 115 0.02 -1.04 -4.94
C CYS A 115 -1.15 -0.20 -5.45
N GLY A 116 -0.94 0.57 -6.52
CA GLY A 116 -2.00 1.27 -7.25
C GLY A 116 -3.06 0.30 -7.80
N ASP A 117 -2.61 -0.80 -8.40
CA ASP A 117 -3.48 -1.84 -8.97
C ASP A 117 -4.17 -2.67 -7.89
N LEU A 118 -3.50 -2.99 -6.79
CA LEU A 118 -4.11 -3.60 -5.60
C LEU A 118 -5.20 -2.70 -4.99
N ARG A 119 -4.95 -1.38 -4.93
CA ARG A 119 -5.96 -0.41 -4.48
C ARG A 119 -7.15 -0.35 -5.45
N ALA A 120 -6.89 -0.37 -6.76
CA ALA A 120 -7.93 -0.39 -7.77
C ALA A 120 -8.75 -1.68 -7.69
N TRP A 121 -8.09 -2.83 -7.51
CA TRP A 121 -8.72 -4.12 -7.27
C TRP A 121 -9.65 -4.03 -6.06
N LEU A 122 -9.14 -3.61 -4.88
CA LEU A 122 -9.93 -3.48 -3.65
C LEU A 122 -11.17 -2.57 -3.77
N GLY A 123 -11.13 -1.57 -4.66
CA GLY A 123 -12.25 -0.66 -4.95
C GLY A 123 -13.17 -1.12 -6.09
N SER A 124 -12.85 -2.21 -6.78
CA SER A 124 -13.60 -2.73 -7.93
C SER A 124 -14.69 -3.73 -7.53
N SER A 125 -15.51 -4.13 -8.51
CA SER A 125 -16.49 -5.20 -8.37
C SER A 125 -15.89 -6.60 -8.43
N LYS A 126 -14.60 -6.77 -8.74
CA LYS A 126 -13.89 -8.07 -8.88
C LYS A 126 -14.36 -8.98 -10.02
N ALA A 127 -15.54 -8.77 -10.60
CA ALA A 127 -16.09 -9.59 -11.67
C ALA A 127 -15.25 -9.57 -12.98
N HIS A 128 -14.59 -8.45 -13.30
CA HIS A 128 -13.83 -8.29 -14.53
C HIS A 128 -12.51 -7.53 -14.27
N PRO A 129 -11.52 -8.16 -13.62
CA PRO A 129 -10.26 -7.48 -13.34
C PRO A 129 -9.54 -7.08 -14.61
N THR A 130 -8.73 -6.02 -14.57
CA THR A 130 -7.71 -5.80 -15.61
C THR A 130 -6.59 -6.81 -15.47
N LEU A 131 -5.75 -6.98 -16.50
CA LEU A 131 -4.60 -7.88 -16.38
C LEU A 131 -3.63 -7.39 -15.29
N ASP A 132 -3.45 -6.07 -15.16
CA ASP A 132 -2.60 -5.48 -14.11
C ASP A 132 -3.13 -5.80 -12.70
N GLN A 133 -4.45 -5.84 -12.50
CA GLN A 133 -5.03 -6.27 -11.22
C GLN A 133 -4.80 -7.76 -10.94
N VAL A 134 -4.89 -8.61 -11.97
CA VAL A 134 -4.57 -10.04 -11.85
C VAL A 134 -3.11 -10.21 -11.44
N VAL A 135 -2.19 -9.53 -12.13
CA VAL A 135 -0.76 -9.54 -11.80
C VAL A 135 -0.50 -8.99 -10.41
N ALA A 136 -1.16 -7.90 -10.02
CA ALA A 136 -0.90 -7.27 -8.73
C ALA A 136 -1.35 -8.14 -7.54
N VAL A 137 -2.48 -8.86 -7.67
CA VAL A 137 -2.89 -9.87 -6.69
C VAL A 137 -1.86 -11.00 -6.64
N HIS A 138 -1.40 -11.47 -7.80
CA HIS A 138 -0.39 -12.51 -7.87
C HIS A 138 0.94 -12.09 -7.23
N VAL A 139 1.45 -10.89 -7.54
CA VAL A 139 2.69 -10.36 -6.92
C VAL A 139 2.56 -10.35 -5.40
N LEU A 140 1.43 -9.91 -4.84
CA LEU A 140 1.22 -10.01 -3.39
C LEU A 140 1.30 -11.46 -2.90
N THR A 141 0.68 -12.41 -3.60
CA THR A 141 0.77 -13.84 -3.26
C THR A 141 2.22 -14.34 -3.33
N HIS A 142 2.95 -13.98 -4.38
CA HIS A 142 4.35 -14.36 -4.62
C HIS A 142 5.26 -13.90 -3.48
N GLU A 143 5.17 -12.63 -3.10
CA GLU A 143 5.94 -12.08 -1.99
C GLU A 143 5.59 -12.74 -0.65
N VAL A 144 4.33 -13.17 -0.47
CA VAL A 144 3.95 -13.96 0.71
C VAL A 144 4.66 -15.31 0.73
N MET A 145 4.89 -15.95 -0.42
CA MET A 145 5.65 -17.22 -0.47
C MET A 145 7.10 -17.01 -0.05
N HIS A 146 7.73 -15.91 -0.45
CA HIS A 146 9.06 -15.57 0.06
C HIS A 146 9.09 -15.37 1.58
N MET A 147 8.09 -14.68 2.15
CA MET A 147 7.99 -14.48 3.61
C MET A 147 7.86 -15.79 4.39
N THR A 148 7.37 -16.87 3.76
CA THR A 148 7.27 -18.21 4.37
C THR A 148 8.55 -19.04 4.25
N GLY A 149 9.64 -18.47 3.72
CA GLY A 149 10.96 -19.12 3.64
C GLY A 149 11.32 -19.69 2.27
N THR A 150 10.52 -19.43 1.24
CA THR A 150 10.83 -19.89 -0.13
C THR A 150 11.79 -18.92 -0.79
N THR A 151 13.05 -19.29 -1.00
CA THR A 151 14.07 -18.42 -1.64
C THR A 151 14.11 -18.57 -3.16
N ASP A 152 13.64 -19.68 -3.70
CA ASP A 152 13.67 -20.00 -5.12
C ASP A 152 12.46 -19.38 -5.81
N GLU A 153 12.69 -18.56 -6.84
CA GLU A 153 11.67 -17.83 -7.58
C GLU A 153 10.65 -18.77 -8.24
N ALA A 154 11.09 -19.90 -8.82
CA ALA A 154 10.18 -20.86 -9.45
C ALA A 154 9.30 -21.58 -8.42
N LEU A 155 9.86 -21.98 -7.27
CA LEU A 155 9.09 -22.56 -6.17
C LEU A 155 8.10 -21.53 -5.58
N ALA A 156 8.52 -20.28 -5.42
CA ALA A 156 7.67 -19.19 -4.93
C ALA A 156 6.52 -18.92 -5.90
N GLU A 157 6.82 -18.82 -7.21
CA GLU A 157 5.84 -18.64 -8.28
C GLU A 157 4.82 -19.79 -8.29
N CYS A 158 5.29 -21.03 -8.23
CA CYS A 158 4.43 -22.19 -8.23
C CYS A 158 3.52 -22.26 -7.00
N ALA A 159 4.08 -21.98 -5.82
CA ALA A 159 3.34 -21.93 -4.57
C ALA A 159 2.31 -20.78 -4.57
N ALA A 160 2.63 -19.66 -5.22
CA ALA A 160 1.77 -18.49 -5.35
C ALA A 160 0.60 -18.75 -6.31
N MET A 161 0.86 -19.35 -7.47
CA MET A 161 -0.19 -19.80 -8.38
C MET A 161 -1.19 -20.75 -7.73
N GLY A 162 -0.75 -21.55 -6.76
CA GLY A 162 -1.62 -22.41 -5.96
C GLY A 162 -2.50 -21.66 -4.94
N ARG A 163 -2.17 -20.41 -4.62
CA ARG A 163 -2.78 -19.59 -3.56
C ARG A 163 -3.43 -18.30 -4.06
N ASP A 164 -3.32 -17.97 -5.34
CA ASP A 164 -3.93 -16.75 -5.91
C ASP A 164 -5.42 -16.63 -5.62
N ALA A 165 -6.16 -17.75 -5.68
CA ALA A 165 -7.57 -17.75 -5.35
C ALA A 165 -7.81 -17.45 -3.86
N GLU A 166 -6.97 -17.98 -2.96
CA GLU A 166 -7.04 -17.70 -1.53
C GLU A 166 -6.74 -16.23 -1.24
N THR A 167 -5.68 -15.67 -1.84
CA THR A 167 -5.34 -14.25 -1.73
C THR A 167 -6.49 -13.37 -2.24
N ALA A 168 -7.07 -13.70 -3.39
CA ALA A 168 -8.20 -12.96 -3.94
C ALA A 168 -9.42 -12.96 -3.01
N ILE A 169 -9.76 -14.11 -2.40
CA ILE A 169 -10.82 -14.23 -1.39
C ILE A 169 -10.49 -13.38 -0.16
N ALA A 170 -9.25 -13.43 0.33
CA ALA A 170 -8.82 -12.62 1.48
C ALA A 170 -8.89 -11.11 1.19
N LEU A 171 -8.77 -10.71 -0.08
CA LEU A 171 -8.99 -9.34 -0.58
C LEU A 171 -10.47 -9.03 -0.90
N GLY A 172 -11.39 -9.94 -0.56
CA GLY A 172 -12.83 -9.77 -0.64
C GLY A 172 -13.44 -10.10 -2.01
N ALA A 173 -12.85 -11.03 -2.76
CA ALA A 173 -13.52 -11.66 -3.90
C ALA A 173 -14.40 -12.84 -3.43
N SER A 174 -15.43 -13.17 -4.22
CA SER A 174 -16.14 -14.45 -4.11
C SER A 174 -15.28 -15.62 -4.61
N GLN A 175 -15.71 -16.86 -4.36
CA GLN A 175 -14.98 -18.04 -4.82
C GLN A 175 -14.88 -18.09 -6.36
N ASP A 176 -15.96 -17.75 -7.07
CA ASP A 176 -16.00 -17.76 -8.53
C ASP A 176 -15.06 -16.69 -9.13
N GLU A 177 -15.07 -15.48 -8.57
CA GLU A 177 -14.18 -14.38 -9.00
C GLU A 177 -12.71 -14.72 -8.74
N ALA A 178 -12.41 -15.32 -7.58
CA ALA A 178 -11.07 -15.74 -7.21
C ALA A 178 -10.54 -16.88 -8.10
N ALA A 179 -11.37 -17.88 -8.40
CA ALA A 179 -11.03 -18.96 -9.31
C ALA A 179 -10.79 -18.42 -10.74
N ALA A 180 -11.63 -17.48 -11.20
CA ALA A 180 -11.45 -16.83 -12.49
C ALA A 180 -10.15 -16.02 -12.56
N LEU A 181 -9.80 -15.27 -11.50
CA LEU A 181 -8.54 -14.53 -11.40
C LEU A 181 -7.32 -15.46 -11.48
N ALA A 182 -7.30 -16.52 -10.66
CA ALA A 182 -6.22 -17.48 -10.62
C ALA A 182 -6.05 -18.22 -11.97
N GLN A 183 -7.15 -18.64 -12.58
CA GLN A 183 -7.14 -19.26 -13.90
C GLN A 183 -6.57 -18.31 -14.96
N ARG A 184 -6.98 -17.04 -14.90
CA ARG A 184 -6.52 -16.03 -15.85
C ARG A 184 -5.03 -15.76 -15.75
N TYR A 185 -4.49 -15.65 -14.53
CA TYR A 185 -3.04 -15.52 -14.32
C TYR A 185 -2.30 -16.69 -14.98
N ARG A 186 -2.75 -17.93 -14.69
CA ARG A 186 -2.15 -19.16 -15.21
C ARG A 186 -2.16 -19.23 -16.75
N THR A 187 -3.21 -18.77 -17.40
CA THR A 187 -3.33 -18.88 -18.87
C THR A 187 -2.75 -17.70 -19.63
N GLU A 188 -2.83 -16.49 -19.06
CA GLU A 188 -2.44 -15.26 -19.76
C GLU A 188 -1.05 -14.75 -19.33
N VAL A 189 -0.61 -14.98 -18.10
CA VAL A 189 0.64 -14.39 -17.55
C VAL A 189 1.75 -15.43 -17.44
N TYR A 190 1.55 -16.50 -16.66
CA TYR A 190 2.59 -17.52 -16.37
C TYR A 190 3.34 -18.05 -17.63
N PRO A 191 2.68 -18.35 -18.78
CA PRO A 191 3.38 -18.86 -19.95
C PRO A 191 4.42 -17.89 -20.55
N ARG A 192 4.31 -16.60 -20.24
CA ARG A 192 5.17 -15.52 -20.74
C ARG A 192 6.24 -15.10 -19.73
N MET A 193 6.28 -15.71 -18.55
CA MET A 193 7.30 -15.40 -17.54
C MET A 193 8.69 -15.89 -17.97
N PRO A 194 9.77 -15.29 -17.44
CA PRO A 194 11.11 -15.73 -17.73
C PRO A 194 11.42 -17.10 -17.10
N ASP A 195 12.50 -17.74 -17.55
CA ASP A 195 12.80 -19.15 -17.24
C ASP A 195 13.06 -19.42 -15.76
N ASP A 196 13.60 -18.44 -15.04
CA ASP A 196 13.85 -18.46 -13.60
C ASP A 196 12.58 -18.55 -12.75
N TYR A 197 11.44 -18.11 -13.28
CA TYR A 197 10.11 -18.23 -12.65
C TYR A 197 9.34 -19.48 -13.08
N ARG A 198 9.86 -20.28 -14.03
CA ARG A 198 9.16 -21.43 -14.61
C ARG A 198 9.80 -22.77 -14.21
N GLY A 199 9.00 -23.83 -14.20
CA GLY A 199 9.50 -25.21 -14.15
C GLY A 199 9.39 -25.95 -12.81
N ALA A 200 8.87 -25.29 -11.77
CA ALA A 200 8.47 -25.94 -10.51
C ALA A 200 6.99 -26.34 -10.47
N CYS A 201 6.21 -25.85 -11.45
CA CYS A 201 4.81 -26.09 -11.76
C CYS A 201 4.72 -26.50 -13.25
#